data_AF-Q8VXT8-F1
#
_entry.id   AF-Q8VXT8-F1
#
_cell.length_a   1.000
_cell.length_b   1.000
_cell.length_c   1.000
_cell.angle_alpha   90.00
_cell.angle_beta   90.00
_cell.angle_gamma   90.00
#
_symmetry.space_group_name_H-M   'P 1'
#
loop_
_entity.id
_entity.type
_entity.pdbx_description
1 polymer ?
#
loop_
_entity_poly.entity_id
_entity_poly.type
_entity_poly.pdbx_seq_one_letter_code
_entity_poly.pdbx_strand_id
1 'polypeptide(L)'
;NDFRPISICNVSYKIISKNLCSRMKKLLPKLISETQSAFVVKRLITDNILLAQEAFHALRTNTMCKAKFVAIKTDMSKAYDRVEWDFLEALLLKMGFAETWVSWIRWCASSVSYQILLNGEPKGNIQPSRGLRQGDPLS
;
A
#
# COMPACT_ATOMS: atom_id res chain seq x y z
N ASN A 1 5.79 -20.21 -5.96
CA ASN A 1 4.51 -19.46 -6.12
C ASN A 1 4.74 -17.96 -5.93
N ASP A 2 5.87 -17.44 -6.42
CA ASP A 2 6.44 -16.14 -6.03
C ASP A 2 6.58 -15.19 -7.23
N PHE A 3 5.65 -15.27 -8.16
CA PHE A 3 5.60 -14.32 -9.26
C PHE A 3 5.05 -12.99 -8.75
N ARG A 4 5.78 -11.91 -9.04
CA ARG A 4 5.42 -10.54 -8.69
C ARG A 4 5.11 -9.77 -9.98
N PRO A 5 3.86 -9.81 -10.48
CA PRO A 5 3.53 -9.21 -11.77
C PRO A 5 3.69 -7.68 -11.71
N ILE A 6 4.39 -7.12 -12.69
CA ILE A 6 4.55 -5.67 -12.85
C ILE A 6 3.54 -5.18 -13.88
N SER A 7 2.80 -4.12 -13.55
CA SER A 7 1.81 -3.55 -14.45
C SER A 7 2.39 -2.40 -15.27
N ILE A 8 2.40 -2.53 -16.59
CA ILE A 8 2.79 -1.44 -17.49
C ILE A 8 1.56 -0.56 -17.71
N CYS A 9 1.53 0.61 -17.06
CA CYS A 9 0.42 1.56 -17.20
C CYS A 9 0.64 2.57 -18.33
N ASN A 10 -0.44 3.01 -18.96
CA ASN A 10 -0.45 4.12 -19.92
C ASN A 10 0.11 5.41 -19.27
N VAL A 11 0.86 6.20 -20.04
CA VAL A 11 1.44 7.49 -19.61
C VAL A 11 0.38 8.46 -19.11
N SER A 12 -0.76 8.59 -19.79
CA SER A 12 -1.86 9.47 -19.38
C SER A 12 -2.39 9.10 -17.99
N TYR A 13 -2.55 7.79 -17.75
CA TYR A 13 -2.93 7.29 -16.44
C TYR A 13 -1.87 7.62 -15.37
N LYS A 14 -0.58 7.41 -15.67
CA LYS A 14 0.51 7.72 -14.72
C LYS A 14 0.53 9.19 -14.34
N ILE A 15 0.19 10.11 -15.25
CA ILE A 15 0.08 11.54 -14.95
C ILE A 15 -1.06 11.80 -13.96
N ILE A 16 -2.24 11.22 -14.22
CA ILE A 16 -3.41 11.35 -13.34
C ILE A 16 -3.11 10.78 -11.95
N SER A 17 -2.64 9.53 -11.88
CA SER A 17 -2.35 8.84 -10.62
C SER A 17 -1.26 9.55 -9.83
N LYS A 18 -0.25 10.11 -10.51
CA LYS A 18 0.79 10.95 -9.88
C LYS A 18 0.21 12.24 -9.30
N ASN A 19 -0.71 12.91 -9.99
CA ASN A 19 -1.34 14.12 -9.48
C ASN A 19 -2.14 13.82 -8.21
N LEU A 20 -2.95 12.75 -8.24
CA LEU A 20 -3.73 12.29 -7.09
C LEU A 20 -2.83 11.99 -5.89
N CYS A 21 -1.78 11.19 -6.11
CA CYS A 21 -0.80 10.84 -5.10
C CYS A 21 -0.09 12.07 -4.51
N SER A 22 0.30 13.04 -5.34
CA SER A 22 0.96 14.28 -4.88
C SER A 22 0.08 15.11 -3.93
N ARG A 23 -1.23 15.18 -4.21
CA ARG A 23 -2.19 15.88 -3.32
C ARG A 23 -2.39 15.12 -2.01
N MET A 24 -2.60 13.79 -2.09
CA MET A 24 -2.79 12.93 -0.92
C MET A 24 -1.58 12.95 0.03
N LYS A 25 -0.36 12.97 -0.51
CA LYS A 25 0.88 13.04 0.27
C LYS A 25 0.94 14.19 1.26
N LYS A 26 0.28 15.32 0.96
CA LYS A 26 0.24 16.49 1.85
C LYS A 26 -0.64 16.25 3.09
N LEU A 27 -1.59 15.33 2.99
CA LEU A 27 -2.55 15.00 4.05
C LEU A 27 -2.08 13.80 4.89
N LEU A 28 -1.30 12.87 4.30
CA LEU A 28 -0.83 11.67 4.97
C LEU A 28 -0.25 11.89 6.38
N PRO A 29 0.61 12.90 6.64
CA PRO A 29 1.17 13.10 7.98
C PRO A 29 0.14 13.36 9.09
N LYS A 30 -1.06 13.84 8.74
CA LYS A 30 -2.17 14.07 9.68
C LYS A 30 -3.08 12.86 9.87
N LEU A 31 -3.00 11.89 8.95
CA LEU A 31 -3.90 10.74 8.88
C LEU A 31 -3.26 9.46 9.43
N ILE A 32 -1.94 9.36 9.40
CA ILE A 32 -1.20 8.16 9.80
C ILE A 32 -0.41 8.39 11.09
N SER A 33 -0.27 7.33 11.89
CA SER A 33 0.55 7.35 13.11
C SER A 33 2.00 7.74 12.82
N GLU A 34 2.67 8.35 13.79
CA GLU A 34 4.12 8.62 13.75
C GLU A 34 4.95 7.34 13.60
N THR A 35 4.46 6.23 14.15
CA THR A 35 5.10 4.91 14.06
C THR A 35 5.03 4.28 12.66
N GLN A 36 4.23 4.85 11.73
CA GLN A 36 4.13 4.36 10.36
C GLN A 36 5.17 5.01 9.44
N SER A 37 6.37 4.45 9.37
CA SER A 37 7.48 5.12 8.68
C SER A 37 7.64 4.76 7.20
N ALA A 38 7.07 3.64 6.75
CA ALA A 38 7.21 3.19 5.36
C ALA A 38 6.41 4.06 4.39
N PHE A 39 7.02 4.39 3.24
CA PHE A 39 6.40 5.15 2.13
C PHE A 39 5.95 6.59 2.48
N VAL A 40 6.43 7.15 3.59
CA VAL A 40 6.16 8.53 4.01
C VAL A 40 7.39 9.40 3.73
N VAL A 41 7.18 10.55 3.11
CA VAL A 41 8.26 11.50 2.83
C VAL A 41 8.88 11.98 4.15
N LYS A 42 10.22 12.02 4.21
CA LYS A 42 11.03 12.39 5.39
C LYS A 42 11.01 11.38 6.56
N ARG A 43 10.47 10.18 6.38
CA ARG A 43 10.65 9.08 7.36
C ARG A 43 11.63 8.06 6.80
N LEU A 44 12.67 7.72 7.58
CA LEU A 44 13.72 6.81 7.13
C LEU A 44 13.42 5.39 7.62
N ILE A 45 13.79 4.40 6.80
CA ILE A 45 13.63 2.99 7.17
C ILE A 45 14.52 2.61 8.37
N THR A 46 15.63 3.32 8.56
CA THR A 46 16.57 3.12 9.66
C THR A 46 15.91 3.35 11.02
N ASP A 47 14.97 4.29 11.11
CA ASP A 47 14.27 4.61 12.37
C ASP A 47 13.41 3.43 12.82
N ASN A 48 12.75 2.74 11.88
CA ASN A 48 11.99 1.52 12.16
C ASN A 48 12.89 0.37 12.60
N ILE A 49 14.07 0.24 12.00
CA ILE A 49 15.03 -0.80 12.37
C ILE A 49 15.50 -0.58 13.80
N LEU A 50 15.83 0.67 14.16
CA LEU A 50 16.25 1.02 15.51
C LEU A 50 15.15 0.76 16.54
N LEU A 51 13.92 1.21 16.27
CA LEU A 51 12.76 0.97 17.15
C LEU A 51 12.52 -0.53 17.37
N ALA A 52 12.60 -1.33 16.32
CA ALA A 52 12.47 -2.78 16.43
C ALA A 52 13.61 -3.40 17.25
N GLN A 53 14.85 -2.98 17.02
CA GLN A 53 16.02 -3.45 17.78
C GLN A 53 15.90 -3.12 19.27
N GLU A 54 15.48 -1.91 19.60
CA GLU A 54 15.28 -1.48 20.99
C GLU A 54 14.16 -2.30 21.66
N ALA A 55 13.04 -2.52 20.98
CA ALA A 55 11.95 -3.36 21.48
C ALA A 55 12.42 -4.80 21.75
N PHE A 56 13.15 -5.42 20.82
CA PHE A 56 13.70 -6.76 21.04
C PHE A 56 14.78 -6.81 22.11
N HIS A 57 15.60 -5.75 22.21
CA HIS A 57 16.60 -5.63 23.25
C HIS A 57 15.93 -5.56 24.64
N ALA A 58 14.94 -4.69 24.82
CA ALA A 58 14.19 -4.56 26.06
C ALA A 58 13.50 -5.86 26.48
N LEU A 59 12.91 -6.60 25.55
CA LEU A 59 12.31 -7.92 25.82
C LEU A 59 13.35 -8.97 26.25
N ARG A 60 14.62 -8.82 25.87
CA ARG A 60 15.71 -9.74 26.24
C ARG A 60 16.39 -9.35 27.55
N THR A 61 16.60 -8.06 27.80
CA THR A 61 17.44 -7.57 28.91
C THR A 61 16.64 -7.07 30.11
N ASN A 62 15.40 -6.60 29.92
CA ASN A 62 14.56 -6.12 31.01
C ASN A 62 13.58 -7.21 31.47
N THR A 63 13.81 -7.75 32.67
CA THR A 63 13.01 -8.83 33.28
C THR A 63 11.54 -8.46 33.45
N MET A 64 11.22 -7.20 33.78
CA MET A 64 9.84 -6.74 33.90
C MET A 64 9.16 -6.66 32.53
N CYS A 65 9.88 -6.19 31.51
CA CYS A 65 9.38 -6.11 30.15
C CYS A 65 9.10 -7.51 29.57
N LYS A 66 10.05 -8.44 29.76
CA LYS A 66 9.93 -9.84 29.37
C LYS A 66 8.74 -10.56 30.00
N ALA A 67 8.39 -10.21 31.24
CA ALA A 67 7.28 -10.84 31.96
C ALA A 67 5.90 -10.31 31.55
N LYS A 68 5.81 -9.09 30.99
CA LYS A 68 4.53 -8.41 30.72
C LYS A 68 4.21 -8.22 29.24
N PHE A 69 5.20 -8.30 28.35
CA PHE A 69 5.04 -7.96 26.94
C PHE A 69 5.54 -9.07 26.02
N VAL A 70 4.98 -9.11 24.81
CA VAL A 70 5.40 -9.99 23.71
C VAL A 70 5.50 -9.18 22.42
N ALA A 71 6.50 -9.47 21.60
CA ALA A 71 6.60 -8.93 20.25
C ALA A 71 5.90 -9.87 19.25
N ILE A 72 4.98 -9.32 18.45
CA ILE A 72 4.29 -10.04 17.39
C ILE A 72 4.71 -9.43 16.06
N LYS A 73 5.25 -10.27 15.17
CA LYS A 73 5.57 -9.87 13.80
C LYS A 73 4.52 -10.46 12.86
N THR A 74 3.75 -9.58 12.21
CA THR A 74 2.77 -9.95 11.20
C THR A 74 3.23 -9.50 9.83
N ASP A 75 3.00 -10.31 8.80
CA ASP A 75 3.23 -9.96 7.40
C ASP A 75 1.99 -10.29 6.57
N MET A 76 1.72 -9.47 5.55
CA MET A 76 0.56 -9.65 4.68
C MET A 76 0.99 -10.29 3.36
N SER A 77 0.62 -11.56 3.17
CA SER A 77 0.87 -12.26 1.90
C SER A 77 0.18 -11.54 0.75
N LYS A 78 0.93 -11.16 -0.29
CA LYS A 78 0.41 -10.49 -1.49
C LYS A 78 -0.45 -9.26 -1.17
N ALA A 79 0.06 -8.39 -0.27
CA ALA A 79 -0.67 -7.22 0.22
C ALA A 79 -1.29 -6.37 -0.90
N TYR A 80 -0.55 -6.11 -1.98
CA TYR A 80 -1.06 -5.35 -3.13
C TYR A 80 -2.16 -6.09 -3.89
N ASP A 81 -2.10 -7.41 -4.03
CA ASP A 81 -3.07 -8.17 -4.84
C ASP A 81 -4.39 -8.44 -4.09
N ARG A 82 -4.43 -8.20 -2.78
CA ARG A 82 -5.56 -8.57 -1.91
C ARG A 82 -6.35 -7.40 -1.34
N VAL A 83 -6.04 -6.16 -1.73
CA VAL A 83 -6.82 -4.99 -1.32
C VAL A 83 -8.21 -5.03 -1.95
N GLU A 84 -9.24 -5.20 -1.14
CA GLU A 84 -10.64 -5.10 -1.59
C GLU A 84 -11.01 -3.63 -1.86
N TRP A 85 -11.54 -3.35 -3.04
CA TRP A 85 -11.80 -1.97 -3.47
C TRP A 85 -12.91 -1.29 -2.66
N ASP A 86 -13.95 -2.05 -2.29
CA ASP A 86 -15.05 -1.53 -1.48
C ASP A 86 -14.58 -1.15 -0.08
N PHE A 87 -13.62 -1.90 0.48
CA PHE A 87 -12.98 -1.55 1.74
C PHE A 87 -12.15 -0.26 1.61
N LEU A 88 -11.38 -0.11 0.53
CA LEU A 88 -10.59 1.10 0.28
C LEU A 88 -11.48 2.34 0.17
N GLU A 89 -12.60 2.24 -0.54
CA GLU A 89 -13.58 3.33 -0.65
C GLU A 89 -14.19 3.68 0.71
N ALA A 90 -14.69 2.69 1.44
CA ALA A 90 -15.28 2.90 2.77
C ALA A 90 -14.28 3.54 3.74
N LEU A 91 -13.02 3.12 3.69
CA LEU A 91 -11.93 3.68 4.50
C LEU A 91 -11.71 5.16 4.16
N LEU A 92 -11.57 5.51 2.88
CA LEU A 92 -11.31 6.89 2.47
C LEU A 92 -12.49 7.82 2.80
N LEU A 93 -13.73 7.35 2.62
CA LEU A 93 -14.92 8.09 3.05
C LEU A 93 -14.90 8.31 4.56
N LYS A 94 -14.55 7.27 5.35
CA LYS A 94 -14.47 7.37 6.80
C LYS A 94 -13.36 8.33 7.28
N MET A 95 -12.27 8.44 6.53
CA MET A 95 -11.20 9.42 6.76
C MET A 95 -11.61 10.86 6.39
N GLY A 96 -12.80 11.06 5.82
CA GLY A 96 -13.34 12.38 5.48
C GLY A 96 -12.97 12.90 4.10
N PHE A 97 -12.51 12.03 3.18
CA PHE A 97 -12.32 12.43 1.79
C PHE A 97 -13.66 12.65 1.08
N ALA A 98 -13.71 13.66 0.21
CA ALA A 98 -14.90 13.96 -0.59
C ALA A 98 -15.23 12.79 -1.54
N GLU A 99 -16.52 12.51 -1.74
CA GLU A 99 -17.00 11.40 -2.59
C GLU A 99 -16.39 11.43 -4.00
N THR A 100 -16.28 12.62 -4.61
CA THR A 100 -15.65 12.79 -5.93
C THR A 100 -14.18 12.36 -5.93
N TRP A 101 -13.44 12.60 -4.84
CA TRP A 101 -12.05 12.17 -4.73
C TRP A 101 -11.95 10.65 -4.60
N VAL A 102 -12.82 10.07 -3.78
CA VAL A 102 -12.87 8.63 -3.56
C VAL A 102 -13.26 7.90 -4.85
N SER A 103 -14.21 8.43 -5.61
CA SER A 103 -14.61 7.85 -6.90
C SER A 103 -13.48 7.87 -7.92
N TRP A 104 -12.66 8.92 -7.96
CA TRP A 104 -11.44 8.95 -8.80
C TRP A 104 -10.42 7.89 -8.40
N ILE A 105 -10.19 7.68 -7.09
CA ILE A 105 -9.29 6.62 -6.60
C ILE A 105 -9.86 5.25 -6.96
N ARG A 106 -11.16 5.01 -6.73
CA ARG A 106 -11.83 3.76 -7.07
C ARG A 106 -11.69 3.46 -8.56
N TRP A 107 -11.93 4.45 -9.42
CA TRP A 107 -11.77 4.32 -10.86
C TRP A 107 -10.31 3.99 -11.24
N CYS A 108 -9.33 4.60 -10.56
CA CYS A 108 -7.93 4.24 -10.75
C CYS A 108 -7.64 2.79 -10.30
N ALA A 109 -8.31 2.26 -9.28
CA ALA A 109 -8.13 0.88 -8.86
C ALA A 109 -8.81 -0.11 -9.83
N SER A 110 -10.06 0.17 -10.22
CA SER A 110 -10.95 -0.81 -10.86
C SER A 110 -10.95 -0.83 -12.39
N SER A 111 -10.47 0.23 -13.06
CA SER A 111 -10.49 0.34 -14.52
C SER A 111 -9.43 -0.51 -15.24
N VAL A 112 -8.58 -1.22 -14.51
CA VAL A 112 -7.49 -2.00 -15.10
C VAL A 112 -7.99 -3.35 -15.63
N SER A 113 -7.46 -3.77 -16.78
CA SER A 113 -7.56 -5.13 -17.29
C SER A 113 -6.16 -5.65 -17.60
N TYR A 114 -5.94 -6.94 -17.39
CA TYR A 114 -4.66 -7.59 -17.65
C TYR A 114 -4.76 -8.56 -18.82
N GLN A 115 -3.66 -8.66 -19.56
CA GLN A 115 -3.42 -9.71 -20.55
C GLN A 115 -2.07 -10.34 -20.27
N ILE A 116 -1.93 -11.62 -20.55
CA ILE A 116 -0.67 -12.34 -20.36
C ILE A 116 0.02 -12.42 -21.71
N LEU A 117 1.27 -11.98 -21.81
CA LEU A 117 2.07 -12.22 -23.00
C LEU A 117 2.58 -13.66 -22.99
N LEU A 118 2.12 -14.46 -23.95
CA LEU A 118 2.62 -15.81 -24.20
C LEU A 118 3.36 -15.80 -25.54
N ASN A 119 4.66 -16.07 -25.52
CA ASN A 119 5.52 -16.02 -26.71
C ASN A 119 5.45 -14.69 -27.47
N GLY A 120 5.30 -13.57 -26.76
CA GLY A 120 5.23 -12.23 -27.35
C GLY A 120 3.83 -11.80 -27.81
N GLU A 121 2.85 -12.69 -27.83
CA GLU A 121 1.47 -12.35 -28.16
C GLU A 121 0.62 -12.14 -26.89
N PRO A 122 -0.18 -11.07 -26.80
CA PRO A 122 -1.15 -10.91 -25.72
C PRO A 122 -2.25 -11.96 -25.85
N LYS A 123 -2.43 -12.77 -24.80
CA LYS A 123 -3.49 -13.77 -24.69
C LYS A 123 -4.30 -13.57 -23.42
N GLY A 124 -5.59 -13.87 -23.53
CA GLY A 124 -6.56 -13.73 -22.44
C GLY A 124 -7.01 -12.29 -22.20
N ASN A 125 -8.02 -12.17 -21.35
CA ASN A 125 -8.49 -10.91 -20.78
C ASN A 125 -8.89 -11.17 -19.33
N ILE A 126 -8.12 -10.64 -18.40
CA ILE A 126 -8.33 -10.80 -16.96
C ILE A 126 -8.84 -9.47 -16.43
N GLN A 127 -10.07 -9.48 -15.93
CA GLN A 127 -10.63 -8.37 -15.18
C GLN A 127 -10.44 -8.66 -13.69
N PRO A 128 -9.55 -7.94 -12.99
CA PRO A 128 -9.44 -8.07 -11.55
C PRO A 128 -10.72 -7.57 -10.88
N SER A 129 -11.04 -8.13 -9.72
CA SER A 129 -12.08 -7.63 -8.81
C SER A 129 -11.50 -6.93 -7.57
N ARG A 130 -10.18 -7.03 -7.38
CA ARG A 130 -9.45 -6.50 -6.24
C ARG A 130 -7.98 -6.29 -6.56
N GLY A 131 -7.28 -5.66 -5.63
CA GLY A 131 -5.85 -5.42 -5.68
C GLY A 131 -5.46 -4.09 -6.29
N LEU A 132 -4.19 -3.72 -6.13
CA LEU A 132 -3.59 -2.47 -6.57
C LEU A 132 -2.46 -2.75 -7.56
N ARG A 133 -2.23 -1.83 -8.49
CA ARG A 133 -1.27 -2.01 -9.57
C ARG A 133 0.15 -1.83 -9.06
N GLN A 134 0.93 -2.89 -9.05
CA GLN A 134 2.30 -2.78 -8.62
C GLN A 134 3.13 -1.96 -9.63
N GLY A 135 3.73 -0.86 -9.15
CA GLY A 135 4.49 0.10 -9.97
C GLY A 135 3.69 1.33 -10.42
N ASP A 136 2.42 1.43 -10.03
CA ASP A 136 1.63 2.67 -10.19
C ASP A 136 2.00 3.70 -9.10
N PRO A 137 2.23 4.98 -9.44
CA PRO A 137 2.47 6.04 -8.46
C PRO A 137 1.46 6.16 -7.30
N LEU A 138 0.21 5.74 -7.50
CA LEU A 138 -0.84 5.79 -6.47
C LEU A 138 -0.83 4.56 -5.54
N SER A 139 -0.32 3.42 -6.02
CA SER A 139 -0.24 2.15 -5.28
C SER A 139 1.02 2.12 -4.40
#